data_AF-A0A4P6TSW2-F1
#
_entry.id   AF-A0A4P6TSW2-F1
#
_cell.length_a   1.000
_cell.length_b   1.000
_cell.length_c   1.000
_cell.angle_alpha   90.00
_cell.angle_beta   90.00
_cell.angle_gamma   90.00
#
_symmetry.space_group_name_H-M   'P 1'
#
loop_
_entity.id
_entity.type
_entity.pdbx_description
1 polymer ?
#
loop_
_entity_poly.entity_id
_entity_poly.type
_entity_poly.pdbx_seq_one_letter_code
_entity_poly.pdbx_strand_id
1 'polypeptide(L)'
;MVEQATTEQTTREKKKPLGTASVFLSFAPWIIFGVVASPSTWEYAALAALIAAIVLSSQDLMHGKIRILDAAGIVFFAVLSVLALALSRSDLLWLETYAQVISNGLVAVVAFASLLYDPFTAQYAREATPRQYWDSPVFRHINRVLTTYWGVTFAIMTASTWLAIHFPRQDDWFNWVIPVVLLVGAVKFTQRYPEAYKSRAVPAT
;
A
#
# COMPACT_ATOMS: atom_id res chain seq x y z
N MET A 1 50.30 18.34 -10.54
CA MET A 1 49.79 17.02 -10.12
C MET A 1 48.88 17.13 -8.88
N VAL A 2 48.04 18.17 -8.77
CA VAL A 2 47.15 18.42 -7.60
C VAL A 2 45.71 18.77 -8.05
N GLU A 3 45.42 18.74 -9.35
CA GLU A 3 44.18 19.30 -9.92
C GLU A 3 43.22 18.22 -10.45
N GLN A 4 43.26 17.01 -9.87
CA GLN A 4 42.36 15.92 -10.24
C GLN A 4 41.61 15.31 -9.06
N ALA A 5 41.79 15.82 -7.84
CA ALA A 5 41.18 15.27 -6.63
C ALA A 5 39.88 15.98 -6.19
N THR A 6 39.47 17.08 -6.84
CA THR A 6 38.35 17.92 -6.38
C THR A 6 37.07 17.75 -7.22
N THR A 7 37.12 17.03 -8.34
CA THR A 7 36.01 16.92 -9.31
C THR A 7 35.26 15.59 -9.25
N GLU A 8 35.25 14.89 -8.11
CA GLU A 8 34.49 13.65 -7.93
C GLU A 8 33.32 13.74 -6.94
N GLN A 9 32.99 14.94 -6.42
CA GLN A 9 31.98 15.07 -5.35
C GLN A 9 30.59 15.59 -5.77
N THR A 10 30.33 15.90 -7.04
CA THR A 10 29.05 16.49 -7.46
C THR A 10 28.30 15.64 -8.47
N THR A 11 27.87 14.45 -8.06
CA THR A 11 26.51 13.91 -8.28
C THR A 11 26.43 12.59 -7.52
N ARG A 12 26.41 12.64 -6.18
CA ARG A 12 25.95 11.49 -5.39
C ARG A 12 24.46 11.42 -5.65
N GLU A 13 24.09 10.71 -6.72
CA GLU A 13 22.72 10.38 -7.06
C GLU A 13 22.05 9.92 -5.76
N LYS A 14 21.11 10.73 -5.25
CA LYS A 14 20.30 10.36 -4.09
C LYS A 14 19.52 9.12 -4.51
N LYS A 15 20.12 7.93 -4.34
CA LYS A 15 19.41 6.66 -4.47
C LYS A 15 18.24 6.76 -3.53
N LYS A 16 17.03 6.94 -4.10
CA LYS A 16 15.78 6.88 -3.35
C LYS A 16 15.85 5.63 -2.48
N PRO A 17 15.53 5.72 -1.17
CA PRO A 17 15.60 4.56 -0.30
C PRO A 17 14.73 3.46 -0.91
N LEU A 18 15.36 2.38 -1.35
CA LEU A 18 14.75 1.32 -2.18
C LEU A 18 13.51 0.71 -1.52
N GLY A 19 13.42 0.76 -0.18
CA GLY A 19 12.25 0.28 0.58
C GLY A 19 11.01 1.18 0.49
N THR A 20 11.13 2.43 0.04
CA THR A 20 9.95 3.25 -0.27
C THR A 20 9.26 2.68 -1.49
N ALA A 21 10.01 2.44 -2.58
CA ALA A 21 9.49 1.88 -3.83
C ALA A 21 8.87 0.48 -3.66
N SER A 22 9.43 -0.37 -2.79
CA SER A 22 8.85 -1.71 -2.56
C SER A 22 7.50 -1.69 -1.85
N VAL A 23 7.27 -0.76 -0.90
CA VAL A 23 5.93 -0.53 -0.31
C VAL A 23 4.93 -0.14 -1.41
N PHE A 24 5.31 0.78 -2.30
CA PHE A 24 4.45 1.22 -3.40
C PHE A 24 4.07 0.09 -4.34
N LEU A 25 5.04 -0.78 -4.66
CA LEU A 25 4.82 -1.91 -5.56
C LEU A 25 3.80 -2.89 -4.97
N SER A 26 3.86 -3.17 -3.66
CA SER A 26 2.86 -4.04 -3.02
C SER A 26 1.47 -3.40 -2.92
N PHE A 27 1.37 -2.06 -2.89
CA PHE A 27 0.08 -1.38 -2.96
C PHE A 27 -0.44 -1.19 -4.40
N ALA A 28 0.38 -1.41 -5.42
CA ALA A 28 0.01 -1.17 -6.81
C ALA A 28 -1.22 -1.98 -7.26
N PRO A 29 -1.38 -3.29 -6.96
CA PRO A 29 -2.59 -4.04 -7.33
C PRO A 29 -3.86 -3.45 -6.72
N TRP A 30 -3.79 -3.00 -5.47
CA TRP A 30 -4.91 -2.40 -4.75
C TRP A 30 -5.28 -1.03 -5.32
N ILE A 31 -4.29 -0.22 -5.68
CA ILE A 31 -4.49 1.08 -6.32
C ILE A 31 -5.05 0.89 -7.73
N ILE A 32 -4.49 -0.02 -8.52
CA ILE A 32 -5.01 -0.37 -9.85
C ILE A 32 -6.45 -0.83 -9.73
N PHE A 33 -6.77 -1.70 -8.78
CA PHE A 33 -8.14 -2.14 -8.55
C PHE A 33 -9.06 -0.98 -8.17
N GLY A 34 -8.67 -0.13 -7.22
CA GLY A 34 -9.48 1.02 -6.80
C GLY A 34 -9.68 2.10 -7.89
N VAL A 35 -8.77 2.19 -8.86
CA VAL A 35 -8.88 3.11 -10.00
C VAL A 35 -9.63 2.47 -11.17
N VAL A 36 -9.41 1.19 -11.44
CA VAL A 36 -9.93 0.54 -12.66
C VAL A 36 -11.28 -0.15 -12.41
N ALA A 37 -11.62 -0.45 -11.16
CA ALA A 37 -12.93 -0.99 -10.80
C ALA A 37 -14.00 0.11 -10.90
N SER A 38 -14.52 0.31 -12.10
CA SER A 38 -15.78 1.00 -12.36
C SER A 38 -16.89 -0.05 -12.49
N PRO A 39 -18.17 0.29 -12.20
CA PRO A 39 -19.30 -0.64 -12.35
C PRO A 39 -19.29 -1.42 -13.68
N SER A 40 -18.91 -0.78 -14.79
CA SER A 40 -18.88 -1.45 -16.10
C SER A 40 -17.61 -2.28 -16.40
N THR A 41 -16.53 -2.14 -15.63
CA THR A 41 -15.20 -2.71 -15.94
C THR A 41 -14.63 -3.62 -14.86
N TRP A 42 -15.39 -3.92 -13.81
CA TRP A 42 -14.89 -4.62 -12.61
C TRP A 42 -14.33 -6.03 -12.88
N GLU A 43 -14.89 -6.78 -13.85
CA GLU A 43 -14.39 -8.11 -14.24
C GLU A 43 -12.95 -8.02 -14.80
N TYR A 44 -12.72 -7.06 -15.70
CA TYR A 44 -11.39 -6.79 -16.26
C TYR A 44 -10.46 -6.19 -15.22
N ALA A 45 -10.97 -5.36 -14.30
CA ALA A 45 -10.21 -4.80 -13.19
C ALA A 45 -9.72 -5.90 -12.23
N ALA A 46 -10.59 -6.88 -11.91
CA ALA A 46 -10.26 -8.00 -11.04
C ALA A 46 -9.19 -8.90 -11.67
N LEU A 47 -9.33 -9.24 -12.96
CA LEU A 47 -8.33 -10.00 -13.72
C LEU A 47 -7.01 -9.25 -13.84
N ALA A 48 -7.04 -7.96 -14.18
CA ALA A 48 -5.84 -7.13 -14.27
C ALA A 48 -5.14 -7.00 -12.90
N ALA A 49 -5.91 -6.82 -11.82
CA ALA A 49 -5.39 -6.76 -10.47
C ALA A 49 -4.81 -8.12 -10.02
N LEU A 50 -5.43 -9.25 -10.40
CA LEU A 50 -4.88 -10.57 -10.14
C LEU A 50 -3.56 -10.78 -10.88
N ILE A 51 -3.50 -10.44 -12.17
CA ILE A 51 -2.27 -10.53 -12.95
C ILE A 51 -1.18 -9.63 -12.35
N ALA A 52 -1.51 -8.38 -12.00
CA ALA A 52 -0.58 -7.47 -11.36
C ALA A 52 -0.09 -8.01 -10.01
N ALA A 53 -0.99 -8.55 -9.17
CA ALA A 53 -0.64 -9.15 -7.89
C ALA A 53 0.30 -10.35 -8.07
N ILE A 54 0.01 -11.26 -9.01
CA ILE A 54 0.86 -12.41 -9.31
C ILE A 54 2.22 -11.96 -9.86
N VAL A 55 2.25 -11.06 -10.84
CA VAL A 55 3.49 -10.58 -11.47
C VAL A 55 4.38 -9.88 -10.44
N LEU A 56 3.82 -8.96 -9.65
CA LEU A 56 4.57 -8.21 -8.64
C LEU A 56 5.01 -9.11 -7.49
N SER A 57 4.19 -10.08 -7.08
CA SER A 57 4.54 -11.01 -6.00
C SER A 57 5.41 -12.17 -6.47
N SER A 58 5.50 -12.46 -7.78
CA SER A 58 6.22 -13.62 -8.31
C SER A 58 7.71 -13.56 -7.96
N GLN A 59 8.32 -12.38 -8.05
CA GLN A 59 9.72 -12.18 -7.69
C GLN A 59 9.94 -12.40 -6.19
N ASP A 60 9.06 -11.88 -5.34
CA ASP A 60 9.18 -12.05 -3.89
C ASP A 60 8.90 -13.49 -3.43
N LEU A 61 7.96 -14.18 -4.09
CA LEU A 61 7.63 -15.58 -3.85
C LEU A 61 8.77 -16.52 -4.27
N MET A 62 9.43 -16.24 -5.40
CA MET A 62 10.62 -16.97 -5.85
C MET A 62 11.81 -16.84 -4.89
N HIS A 63 11.88 -15.75 -4.13
CA HIS A 63 12.91 -15.54 -3.10
C HIS A 63 12.45 -15.91 -1.68
N GLY A 64 11.26 -16.52 -1.52
CA GLY A 64 10.73 -16.96 -0.23
C GLY A 64 10.30 -15.84 0.72
N LYS A 65 10.10 -14.61 0.23
CA LYS A 65 9.72 -13.44 1.04
C LYS A 65 8.23 -13.14 0.86
N ILE A 66 7.38 -13.89 1.55
CA ILE A 66 5.93 -13.63 1.50
C ILE A 66 5.61 -12.48 2.47
N ARG A 67 5.22 -11.32 1.93
CA ARG A 67 4.70 -10.21 2.74
C ARG A 67 3.19 -10.37 2.95
N ILE A 68 2.69 -9.87 4.07
CA ILE A 68 1.29 -10.06 4.44
C ILE A 68 0.31 -9.39 3.45
N LEU A 69 0.69 -8.24 2.89
CA LEU A 69 -0.09 -7.52 1.87
C LEU A 69 -0.10 -8.24 0.52
N ASP A 70 1.04 -8.82 0.12
CA ASP A 70 1.18 -9.56 -1.13
C ASP A 70 0.32 -10.84 -1.07
N ALA A 71 0.40 -11.59 0.05
CA ALA A 71 -0.44 -12.76 0.28
C ALA A 71 -1.93 -12.42 0.35
N ALA A 72 -2.31 -11.37 1.10
CA ALA A 72 -3.70 -10.92 1.18
C ALA A 72 -4.23 -10.49 -0.20
N GLY A 73 -3.41 -9.80 -0.99
CA GLY A 73 -3.77 -9.37 -2.34
C GLY A 73 -3.99 -10.56 -3.28
N ILE A 74 -3.05 -11.51 -3.32
CA ILE A 74 -3.19 -12.72 -4.14
C ILE A 74 -4.48 -13.46 -3.78
N VAL A 75 -4.71 -13.74 -2.49
CA VAL A 75 -5.89 -14.47 -2.05
C VAL A 75 -7.17 -13.72 -2.41
N PHE A 76 -7.22 -12.41 -2.14
CA PHE A 76 -8.39 -11.59 -2.42
C PHE A 76 -8.72 -11.52 -3.91
N PHE A 77 -7.74 -11.20 -4.76
CA PHE A 77 -7.96 -11.08 -6.20
C PHE A 77 -8.20 -12.44 -6.87
N ALA A 78 -7.63 -13.52 -6.33
CA ALA A 78 -7.95 -14.87 -6.79
C ALA A 78 -9.41 -15.23 -6.51
N VAL A 79 -9.89 -14.98 -5.28
CA VAL A 79 -11.30 -15.19 -4.93
C VAL A 79 -12.22 -14.32 -5.79
N LEU A 80 -11.91 -13.02 -5.94
CA LEU A 80 -12.70 -12.13 -6.81
C LEU A 80 -12.75 -12.62 -8.25
N SER A 81 -11.63 -13.08 -8.80
CA SER A 81 -11.56 -13.59 -10.18
C SER A 81 -12.32 -14.90 -10.35
N VAL A 82 -12.26 -15.81 -9.38
CA VAL A 82 -13.06 -17.05 -9.39
C VAL A 82 -14.55 -16.71 -9.35
N LEU A 83 -14.97 -15.79 -8.47
CA LEU A 83 -16.37 -15.35 -8.39
C LEU A 83 -16.84 -14.69 -9.69
N ALA A 84 -16.00 -13.84 -10.30
CA ALA A 84 -16.29 -13.18 -11.57
C ALA A 84 -16.46 -14.17 -12.74
N LEU A 85 -15.73 -15.29 -12.73
CA LEU A 85 -15.81 -16.32 -13.76
C LEU A 85 -16.93 -17.35 -13.50
N ALA A 86 -17.28 -17.59 -12.24
CA ALA A 86 -18.19 -18.66 -11.85
C ALA A 86 -19.67 -18.22 -11.72
N LEU A 87 -19.93 -16.93 -11.46
CA LEU A 87 -21.30 -16.42 -11.29
C LEU A 87 -21.74 -15.52 -12.45
N SER A 88 -23.06 -15.45 -12.65
CA SER A 88 -23.67 -14.56 -13.64
C SER A 88 -23.65 -13.10 -13.16
N ARG A 89 -23.60 -12.13 -14.09
CA ARG A 89 -23.56 -10.69 -13.74
C ARG A 89 -24.68 -10.26 -12.79
N SER A 90 -25.88 -10.82 -12.93
CA SER A 90 -27.02 -10.53 -12.06
C SER A 90 -26.78 -10.90 -10.60
N ASP A 91 -26.02 -11.97 -10.34
CA ASP A 91 -25.72 -12.43 -8.98
C ASP A 91 -24.54 -11.66 -8.35
N LEU A 92 -23.79 -10.91 -9.17
CA LEU A 92 -22.57 -10.21 -8.80
C LEU A 92 -22.76 -8.69 -8.66
N LEU A 93 -23.94 -8.15 -8.96
CA LEU A 93 -24.24 -6.71 -8.83
C LEU A 93 -23.93 -6.16 -7.42
N TRP A 94 -24.19 -6.94 -6.38
CA TRP A 94 -23.83 -6.54 -5.02
C TRP A 94 -22.31 -6.51 -4.82
N LEU A 95 -21.59 -7.49 -5.38
CA LEU A 95 -20.14 -7.56 -5.26
C LEU A 95 -19.49 -6.42 -6.05
N GLU A 96 -20.00 -6.09 -7.23
CA GLU A 96 -19.61 -4.93 -8.03
C GLU A 96 -19.80 -3.62 -7.25
N THR A 97 -20.97 -3.44 -6.63
CA THR A 97 -21.30 -2.24 -5.84
C THR A 97 -20.40 -2.07 -4.63
N TYR A 98 -20.07 -3.17 -3.93
CA TYR A 98 -19.30 -3.14 -2.68
C TYR A 98 -17.83 -3.53 -2.85
N ALA A 99 -17.36 -3.84 -4.05
CA ALA A 99 -16.01 -4.36 -4.32
C ALA A 99 -14.92 -3.47 -3.69
N GLN A 100 -15.04 -2.17 -3.89
CA GLN A 100 -14.08 -1.20 -3.39
C GLN A 100 -14.15 -1.02 -1.87
N VAL A 101 -15.36 -1.05 -1.30
CA VAL A 101 -15.58 -1.03 0.15
C VAL A 101 -14.92 -2.26 0.80
N ILE A 102 -15.16 -3.45 0.24
CA ILE A 102 -14.61 -4.72 0.72
C ILE A 102 -13.09 -4.71 0.57
N SER A 103 -12.56 -4.26 -0.56
CA SER A 103 -11.12 -4.19 -0.82
C SER A 103 -10.40 -3.28 0.19
N ASN A 104 -10.87 -2.03 0.34
CA ASN A 104 -10.33 -1.10 1.33
C ASN A 104 -10.46 -1.63 2.75
N GLY A 105 -11.61 -2.24 3.07
CA GLY A 105 -11.90 -2.80 4.39
C GLY A 105 -10.96 -3.95 4.73
N LEU A 106 -10.70 -4.84 3.77
CA LEU A 106 -9.75 -5.94 3.92
C LEU A 106 -8.34 -5.42 4.19
N VAL A 107 -7.87 -4.43 3.42
CA VAL A 107 -6.54 -3.84 3.64
C VAL A 107 -6.44 -3.18 5.01
N ALA A 108 -7.48 -2.47 5.45
CA ALA A 108 -7.54 -1.88 6.79
C ALA A 108 -7.45 -2.97 7.88
N VAL A 109 -8.23 -4.05 7.75
CA VAL A 109 -8.21 -5.19 8.69
C VAL A 109 -6.83 -5.84 8.72
N VAL A 110 -6.22 -6.11 7.56
CA VAL A 110 -4.87 -6.68 7.47
C VAL A 110 -3.84 -5.75 8.11
N ALA A 111 -3.93 -4.44 7.87
CA ALA A 111 -3.03 -3.46 8.47
C ALA A 111 -3.15 -3.47 10.00
N PHE A 112 -4.36 -3.44 10.56
CA PHE A 112 -4.57 -3.50 12.00
C PHE A 112 -4.18 -4.85 12.61
N ALA A 113 -4.49 -5.97 11.95
CA ALA A 113 -4.08 -7.30 12.38
C ALA A 113 -2.55 -7.44 12.42
N SER A 114 -1.84 -6.84 11.45
CA SER A 114 -0.37 -6.85 11.44
C SER A 114 0.25 -6.16 12.66
N LEU A 115 -0.43 -5.19 13.29
CA LEU A 115 0.06 -4.51 14.50
C LEU A 115 0.19 -5.44 15.72
N LEU A 116 -0.52 -6.58 15.73
CA LEU A 116 -0.48 -7.57 16.80
C LEU A 116 0.80 -8.43 16.76
N TYR A 117 1.42 -8.58 15.59
CA TYR A 117 2.57 -9.45 15.39
C TYR A 117 3.79 -8.68 14.88
N ASP A 118 3.78 -8.30 13.61
CA ASP A 118 4.83 -7.53 12.96
C ASP A 118 4.17 -6.50 12.03
N PRO A 119 4.29 -5.18 12.32
CA PRO A 119 3.62 -4.15 11.53
C PRO A 119 4.00 -4.32 10.05
N PHE A 120 3.01 -4.33 9.15
CA PHE A 120 3.30 -4.64 7.74
C PHE A 120 4.38 -3.73 7.15
N THR A 121 4.43 -2.45 7.55
CA THR A 121 5.45 -1.50 7.06
C THR A 121 6.87 -1.91 7.49
N ALA A 122 7.03 -2.63 8.60
CA ALA A 122 8.32 -3.11 9.07
C ALA A 122 8.94 -4.10 8.08
N GLN A 123 8.12 -4.95 7.43
CA GLN A 123 8.57 -5.94 6.44
C GLN A 123 9.29 -5.25 5.27
N TYR A 124 8.81 -4.07 4.85
CA TYR A 124 9.44 -3.26 3.81
C TYR A 124 10.58 -2.40 4.34
N ALA A 125 10.43 -1.80 5.52
CA ALA A 125 11.45 -0.94 6.11
C ALA A 125 12.76 -1.71 6.39
N ARG A 126 12.67 -3.02 6.64
CA ARG A 126 13.83 -3.92 6.79
C ARG A 126 14.70 -4.01 5.53
N GLU A 127 14.14 -3.80 4.34
CA GLU A 127 14.91 -3.80 3.08
C GLU A 127 15.76 -2.53 2.92
N ALA A 128 15.25 -1.40 3.40
CA ALA A 128 15.97 -0.12 3.34
C ALA A 128 16.87 0.15 4.55
N THR A 129 16.73 -0.62 5.62
CA THR A 129 17.38 -0.35 6.92
C THR A 129 18.40 -1.44 7.26
N PRO A 130 19.64 -1.10 7.66
CA PRO A 130 20.60 -2.10 8.14
C PRO A 130 20.06 -2.95 9.29
N ARG A 131 20.40 -4.25 9.30
CA ARG A 131 19.92 -5.24 10.29
C ARG A 131 20.12 -4.82 11.75
N GLN A 132 21.21 -4.11 12.04
CA GLN A 132 21.52 -3.62 13.39
C GLN A 132 20.45 -2.69 14.00
N TYR A 133 19.58 -2.09 13.17
CA TYR A 133 18.53 -1.19 13.65
C TYR A 133 17.14 -1.84 13.70
N TRP A 134 16.97 -3.07 13.23
CA TRP A 134 15.65 -3.72 13.13
C TRP A 134 14.99 -3.90 14.49
N ASP A 135 15.78 -4.14 15.53
CA ASP A 135 15.29 -4.31 16.90
C ASP A 135 15.29 -3.03 17.73
N SER A 136 15.68 -1.90 17.13
CA SER A 136 15.67 -0.63 17.84
C SER A 136 14.23 -0.22 18.20
N PRO A 137 13.99 0.33 19.41
CA PRO A 137 12.69 0.85 19.80
C PRO A 137 12.17 1.92 18.82
N VAL A 138 13.08 2.70 18.25
CA VAL A 138 12.78 3.72 17.24
C VAL A 138 12.23 3.11 15.95
N PHE A 139 12.87 2.05 15.43
CA PHE A 139 12.40 1.37 14.23
C PHE A 139 11.02 0.75 14.43
N ARG A 140 10.80 0.08 15.56
CA ARG A 140 9.49 -0.51 15.90
C ARG A 140 8.41 0.55 16.06
N HIS A 141 8.71 1.67 16.73
CA HIS A 141 7.78 2.77 16.92
C HIS A 141 7.37 3.42 15.59
N ILE A 142 8.34 3.76 14.74
CA ILE A 142 8.07 4.36 13.42
C ILE A 142 7.16 3.43 12.61
N ASN A 143 7.48 2.15 12.51
CA ASN A 143 6.67 1.21 11.72
C ASN A 143 5.28 0.97 12.32
N ARG A 144 5.15 0.96 13.64
CA ARG A 144 3.83 0.89 14.29
C ARG A 144 2.98 2.11 13.92
N VAL A 145 3.53 3.33 14.01
CA VAL A 145 2.82 4.56 13.64
C VAL A 145 2.45 4.57 12.16
N LEU A 146 3.37 4.22 11.27
CA LEU A 146 3.11 4.16 9.84
C LEU A 146 2.02 3.12 9.50
N THR A 147 2.12 1.92 10.08
CA THR A 147 1.11 0.87 9.90
C THR A 147 -0.27 1.32 10.40
N THR A 148 -0.35 1.96 11.58
CA THR A 148 -1.61 2.51 12.08
C THR A 148 -2.16 3.61 11.17
N TYR A 149 -1.30 4.51 10.67
CA TYR A 149 -1.71 5.57 9.75
C TYR A 149 -2.31 4.99 8.45
N TRP A 150 -1.66 3.98 7.88
CA TRP A 150 -2.17 3.27 6.72
C TRP A 150 -3.50 2.57 7.02
N GLY A 151 -3.62 1.85 8.15
CA GLY A 151 -4.87 1.21 8.55
C GLY A 151 -6.03 2.20 8.69
N VAL A 152 -5.79 3.36 9.31
CA VAL A 152 -6.77 4.45 9.43
C VAL A 152 -7.11 5.04 8.06
N THR A 153 -6.12 5.25 7.20
CA THR A 153 -6.32 5.77 5.84
C THR A 153 -7.28 4.86 5.06
N PHE A 154 -7.01 3.55 5.06
CA PHE A 154 -7.88 2.58 4.40
C PHE A 154 -9.26 2.47 5.05
N ALA A 155 -9.36 2.58 6.39
CA ALA A 155 -10.65 2.61 7.06
C ALA A 155 -11.51 3.84 6.66
N ILE A 156 -10.89 5.02 6.53
CA ILE A 156 -11.57 6.21 6.02
C ILE A 156 -11.97 6.01 4.56
N MET A 157 -11.10 5.40 3.73
CA MET A 157 -11.43 5.06 2.35
C MET A 157 -12.63 4.11 2.28
N THR A 158 -12.68 3.07 3.12
CA THR A 158 -13.84 2.15 3.22
C THR A 158 -15.12 2.93 3.50
N ALA A 159 -15.12 3.80 4.52
CA ALA A 159 -16.28 4.61 4.87
C ALA A 159 -16.67 5.57 3.74
N SER A 160 -15.69 6.20 3.09
CA SER A 160 -15.88 7.10 1.95
C SER A 160 -16.55 6.36 0.78
N THR A 161 -15.98 5.23 0.35
CA THR A 161 -16.51 4.43 -0.75
C THR A 161 -17.89 3.84 -0.42
N TRP A 162 -18.17 3.57 0.85
CA TRP A 162 -19.50 3.15 1.29
C TRP A 162 -20.51 4.30 1.20
N LEU A 163 -20.12 5.52 1.60
CA LEU A 163 -20.95 6.72 1.44
C LEU A 163 -21.23 7.04 -0.03
N ALA A 164 -20.28 6.78 -0.94
CA ALA A 164 -20.47 6.96 -2.37
C ALA A 164 -21.69 6.21 -2.92
N ILE A 165 -21.91 4.98 -2.41
CA ILE A 165 -23.07 4.13 -2.77
C ILE A 165 -24.40 4.77 -2.32
N HIS A 166 -24.41 5.44 -1.15
CA HIS A 166 -25.62 6.08 -0.59
C HIS A 166 -25.85 7.51 -1.11
N PHE A 167 -24.82 8.16 -1.65
CA PHE A 167 -24.89 9.53 -2.17
C PHE A 167 -24.41 9.61 -3.64
N PRO A 168 -25.21 9.10 -4.61
CA PRO A 168 -24.79 9.01 -6.02
C PRO A 168 -24.46 10.36 -6.67
N ARG A 169 -25.02 11.46 -6.16
CA ARG A 169 -24.74 12.83 -6.66
C ARG A 169 -23.32 13.32 -6.34
N GLN A 170 -22.62 12.66 -5.42
CA GLN A 170 -21.26 12.99 -5.00
C GLN A 170 -20.31 11.80 -5.14
N ASP A 171 -20.68 10.79 -5.95
CA ASP A 171 -19.91 9.56 -6.15
C ASP A 171 -18.44 9.86 -6.50
N ASP A 172 -18.20 10.74 -7.49
CA ASP A 172 -16.85 11.13 -7.89
C ASP A 172 -15.98 11.62 -6.71
N TRP A 173 -16.55 12.34 -5.75
CA TRP A 173 -15.81 12.84 -4.60
C TRP A 173 -15.44 11.73 -3.62
N PHE A 174 -16.42 10.91 -3.26
CA PHE A 174 -16.27 9.87 -2.25
C PHE A 174 -15.54 8.63 -2.76
N ASN A 175 -15.63 8.36 -4.05
CA ASN A 175 -15.07 7.19 -4.69
C ASN A 175 -13.67 7.44 -5.27
N TRP A 176 -13.38 8.68 -5.67
CA TRP A 176 -12.11 9.02 -6.31
C TRP A 176 -11.31 10.08 -5.57
N VAL A 177 -11.87 11.27 -5.38
CA VAL A 177 -11.10 12.42 -4.90
C VAL A 177 -10.57 12.17 -3.47
N ILE A 178 -11.44 11.76 -2.56
CA ILE A 178 -11.07 11.50 -1.16
C ILE A 178 -10.06 10.35 -1.07
N PRO A 179 -10.30 9.16 -1.68
CA PRO A 179 -9.33 8.07 -1.66
C PRO A 179 -7.96 8.44 -2.23
N VAL A 180 -7.90 9.15 -3.36
CA VAL A 180 -6.63 9.56 -3.97
C VAL A 180 -5.88 10.53 -3.07
N VAL A 181 -6.56 11.53 -2.50
CA VAL A 181 -5.94 12.49 -1.58
C VAL A 181 -5.39 11.79 -0.32
N LEU A 182 -6.16 10.86 0.23
CA LEU A 182 -5.77 10.05 1.38
C LEU A 182 -4.52 9.20 1.09
N LEU A 183 -4.48 8.53 -0.06
CA LEU A 183 -3.32 7.76 -0.50
C LEU A 183 -2.09 8.66 -0.66
N VAL A 184 -2.21 9.79 -1.37
CA VAL A 184 -1.10 10.75 -1.54
C VAL A 184 -0.62 11.28 -0.18
N GLY A 185 -1.54 11.51 0.76
CA GLY A 185 -1.23 11.89 2.14
C GLY A 185 -0.41 10.83 2.87
N ALA A 186 -0.88 9.57 2.88
CA ALA A 186 -0.20 8.44 3.52
C ALA A 186 1.20 8.22 2.97
N VAL A 187 1.37 8.41 1.67
CA VAL A 187 2.63 8.32 0.96
C VAL A 187 3.61 9.39 1.40
N LYS A 188 3.19 10.66 1.38
CA LYS A 188 4.03 11.77 1.85
C LYS A 188 4.38 11.62 3.33
N PHE A 189 3.43 11.15 4.15
CA PHE A 189 3.66 10.89 5.56
C PHE A 189 4.70 9.79 5.77
N THR A 190 4.59 8.68 5.03
CA THR A 190 5.54 7.56 5.08
C THR A 190 6.97 7.99 4.73
N GLN A 191 7.12 8.90 3.77
CA GLN A 191 8.43 9.42 3.37
C GLN A 191 9.02 10.39 4.41
N ARG A 192 8.19 11.28 4.96
CA ARG A 192 8.67 12.40 5.79
C ARG A 192 8.82 12.07 7.27
N TYR A 193 7.98 11.16 7.79
CA TYR A 193 7.94 10.84 9.22
C TYR A 193 9.24 10.24 9.77
N PRO A 194 9.91 9.28 9.11
CA PRO A 194 11.14 8.70 9.62
C PRO A 194 12.30 9.72 9.71
N GLU A 195 12.42 10.63 8.73
CA GLU A 195 13.46 11.67 8.71
C GLU A 195 13.22 12.72 9.79
N ALA A 196 11.97 13.17 9.95
CA ALA A 196 11.58 14.12 10.99
C ALA A 196 11.74 13.54 12.41
N TYR A 197 11.48 12.24 12.60
CA TYR A 197 11.65 11.59 13.90
C TYR A 197 13.13 11.44 14.26
N LYS A 198 13.97 11.00 13.32
CA LYS A 198 15.43 10.85 13.54
C LYS A 198 16.11 12.18 13.87
N SER A 199 15.72 13.27 13.20
CA SER A 199 16.26 14.62 13.46
C SER A 199 15.85 15.20 14.81
N ARG A 200 14.71 14.79 15.37
CA ARG A 200 14.29 15.18 16.73
C ARG A 200 14.89 14.33 17.83
N ALA A 201 15.22 13.07 17.53
CA ALA A 201 15.79 12.13 18.49
C ALA A 201 17.30 12.34 18.73
N VAL A 202 17.98 13.10 17.87
CA VAL A 202 19.35 13.58 18.10
C VAL A 202 19.26 15.04 18.53
N PRO A 203 19.47 15.39 19.81
CA PRO A 203 19.58 16.78 20.21
C PRO A 203 20.72 17.44 19.43
N ALA A 204 20.48 18.65 18.92
CA ALA A 204 21.58 19.50 18.46
C ALA A 204 22.55 19.65 19.64
N THR A 205 23.75 19.12 19.47
CA THR A 205 24.88 19.27 20.40
C THR A 205 25.22 20.73 20.63
#